data_AF-A0A0E3WE93-F1
#
_entry.id   AF-A0A0E3WE93-F1
#
_cell.length_a   1.000
_cell.length_b   1.000
_cell.length_c   1.000
_cell.angle_alpha   90.00
_cell.angle_beta   90.00
_cell.angle_gamma   90.00
#
_symmetry.space_group_name_H-M   'P 1'
#
loop_
_entity.id
_entity.type
_entity.pdbx_description
1 polymer ?
#
loop_
_entity_poly.entity_id
_entity_poly.type
_entity_poly.pdbx_seq_one_letter_code
_entity_poly.pdbx_strand_id
1 'polypeptide(L)'
;MTSPASTQPAAVWKALAREVAAPGRTRMRVWSPETDKFSHTAPLRASLPTRPAAVHLYTNGRTQLLPMDFDTKRGGQAAVDADVAQAINWVTQCGGVTVTDRSTSGGRHLLVPLAIGTSASVEEITLLMRLLAARLPTLDITPNSTHHCHPPAPAKTTHAPDSAQPPPEPPPNPNHPPHPEPKPNQTT
;
A
#
# COMPACT_ATOMS: atom_id res chain seq x y z
N MET A 1 32.86 27.07 4.22
CA MET A 1 31.56 26.39 4.20
C MET A 1 31.28 25.98 2.78
N THR A 2 31.44 24.70 2.46
CA THR A 2 31.29 24.19 1.09
C THR A 2 29.80 24.07 0.78
N SER A 3 29.27 24.88 -0.13
CA SER A 3 27.92 24.68 -0.66
C SER A 3 27.82 23.25 -1.21
N PRO A 4 26.77 22.47 -0.88
CA PRO A 4 26.58 21.18 -1.50
C PRO A 4 26.47 21.41 -3.01
N ALA A 5 27.31 20.70 -3.79
CA ALA A 5 27.26 20.76 -5.24
C ALA A 5 25.81 20.55 -5.69
N SER A 6 25.30 21.42 -6.56
CA SER A 6 23.94 21.28 -7.08
C SER A 6 23.85 20.01 -7.91
N THR A 7 23.47 18.89 -7.30
CA THR A 7 23.22 17.66 -8.04
C THR A 7 22.11 17.95 -9.05
N GLN A 8 22.41 17.75 -10.33
CA GLN A 8 21.45 18.02 -11.39
C GLN A 8 20.16 17.19 -11.17
N PRO A 9 18.95 17.78 -11.26
CA PRO A 9 17.70 17.07 -11.00
C PRO A 9 17.54 15.77 -11.80
N ALA A 10 18.03 15.75 -13.05
CA ALA A 10 18.02 14.55 -13.88
C ALA A 10 18.90 13.42 -13.32
N ALA A 11 20.05 13.74 -12.70
CA ALA A 11 20.92 12.76 -12.07
C ALA A 11 20.29 12.20 -10.78
N VAL A 12 19.69 13.06 -9.95
CA VAL A 12 18.95 12.64 -8.75
C VAL A 12 17.79 11.72 -9.13
N TRP A 13 16.99 12.13 -10.11
CA TRP A 13 15.87 11.33 -10.61
C TRP A 13 16.34 9.97 -11.14
N LYS A 14 17.38 9.96 -11.99
CA LYS A 14 17.92 8.71 -12.55
C LYS A 14 18.38 7.74 -11.45
N ALA A 15 18.96 8.25 -10.38
CA ALA A 15 19.45 7.44 -9.26
C ALA A 15 18.32 6.95 -8.35
N LEU A 16 17.34 7.81 -8.03
CA LEU A 16 16.37 7.53 -6.96
C LEU A 16 15.00 7.05 -7.45
N ALA A 17 14.57 7.39 -8.66
CA ALA A 17 13.17 7.19 -9.08
C ALA A 17 12.70 5.72 -9.03
N ARG A 18 13.61 4.76 -9.23
CA ARG A 18 13.31 3.33 -9.07
C ARG A 18 13.32 2.88 -7.62
N GLU A 19 14.23 3.42 -6.81
CA GLU A 19 14.35 3.10 -5.38
C GLU A 19 13.15 3.63 -4.59
N VAL A 20 12.62 4.80 -4.97
CA VAL A 20 11.44 5.39 -4.31
C VAL A 20 10.11 4.90 -4.88
N ALA A 21 10.13 4.11 -5.96
CA ALA A 21 8.93 3.50 -6.50
C ALA A 21 8.68 2.15 -5.82
N ALA A 22 7.40 1.82 -5.64
CA ALA A 22 7.01 0.53 -5.10
C ALA A 22 7.60 -0.61 -5.95
N PRO A 23 8.09 -1.69 -5.32
CA PRO A 23 8.70 -2.82 -6.01
C PRO A 23 7.82 -3.35 -7.14
N GLY A 24 8.44 -3.67 -8.28
CA GLY A 24 7.76 -4.19 -9.46
C GLY A 24 6.97 -3.18 -10.29
N ARG A 25 6.90 -1.90 -9.88
CA ARG A 25 6.23 -0.86 -10.68
C ARG A 25 7.12 -0.37 -11.82
N THR A 26 6.58 -0.44 -13.03
CA THR A 26 7.22 0.07 -14.25
C THR A 26 6.56 1.34 -14.76
N ARG A 27 5.59 1.88 -14.01
CA ARG A 27 4.80 3.05 -14.38
C ARG A 27 4.70 4.03 -13.21
N MET A 28 4.43 5.28 -13.55
CA MET A 28 4.22 6.39 -12.62
C MET A 28 2.97 7.17 -13.04
N ARG A 29 2.36 7.87 -12.08
CA ARG A 29 1.27 8.81 -12.35
C ARG A 29 1.85 10.13 -12.83
N VAL A 30 1.17 10.78 -13.75
CA VAL A 30 1.57 12.08 -14.30
C VAL A 30 0.37 13.01 -14.22
N TRP A 31 0.63 14.26 -13.80
CA TRP A 31 -0.38 15.29 -13.76
C TRP A 31 -0.95 15.55 -15.15
N SER A 32 -2.28 15.64 -15.24
CA SER A 32 -3.03 15.98 -16.44
C SER A 32 -3.64 17.37 -16.30
N PRO A 33 -3.38 18.28 -17.26
CA PRO A 33 -4.02 19.60 -17.26
C PRO A 33 -5.53 19.54 -17.43
N GLU A 34 -6.06 18.47 -18.04
CA GLU A 34 -7.49 18.32 -18.31
C GLU A 34 -8.30 18.04 -17.03
N THR A 35 -7.69 17.31 -16.09
CA THR A 35 -8.36 16.87 -14.86
C THR A 35 -7.84 17.57 -13.60
N ASP A 36 -6.79 18.36 -13.75
CA ASP A 36 -5.96 18.94 -12.68
C ASP A 36 -5.53 17.91 -11.62
N LYS A 37 -5.32 16.66 -12.06
CA LYS A 37 -5.01 15.52 -11.19
C LYS A 37 -3.91 14.67 -11.80
N PHE A 38 -3.26 13.88 -10.94
CA PHE A 38 -2.34 12.81 -11.36
C PHE A 38 -3.12 11.61 -11.94
N SER A 39 -3.90 11.81 -12.99
CA SER A 39 -4.76 10.78 -13.60
C SER A 39 -4.12 10.07 -14.79
N HIS A 40 -3.13 10.67 -15.45
CA HIS A 40 -2.42 10.00 -16.54
C HIS A 40 -1.36 9.06 -15.99
N THR A 41 -1.01 8.05 -16.76
CA THR A 41 0.07 7.13 -16.38
C THR A 41 1.13 7.12 -17.48
N ALA A 42 2.41 7.16 -17.12
CA ALA A 42 3.55 7.04 -18.03
C ALA A 42 4.51 5.93 -17.59
N PRO A 43 5.37 5.39 -18.47
CA PRO A 43 6.46 4.51 -18.06
C PRO A 43 7.40 5.20 -17.08
N LEU A 44 7.86 4.49 -16.05
CA LEU A 44 8.90 4.94 -15.15
C LEU A 44 10.25 4.87 -15.88
N ARG A 45 10.79 6.02 -16.26
CA ARG A 45 12.04 6.14 -17.03
C ARG A 45 13.14 6.75 -16.17
N ALA A 46 14.39 6.49 -16.57
CA ALA A 46 15.57 7.16 -16.02
C ALA A 46 15.67 8.65 -16.40
N SER A 47 14.97 9.07 -17.46
CA SER A 47 14.86 10.47 -17.87
C SER A 47 13.88 11.23 -16.97
N LEU A 48 14.24 12.45 -16.60
CA LEU A 48 13.38 13.33 -15.82
C LEU A 48 12.04 13.57 -16.56
N PRO A 49 10.88 13.47 -15.89
CA PRO A 49 9.59 13.79 -16.49
C PRO A 49 9.49 15.26 -16.85
N THR A 50 8.84 15.57 -17.98
CA THR A 50 8.58 16.96 -18.41
C THR A 50 7.35 17.58 -17.74
N ARG A 51 6.58 16.79 -17.01
CA ARG A 51 5.39 17.18 -16.24
C ARG A 51 5.50 16.63 -14.82
N PRO A 52 4.83 17.25 -13.83
CA PRO A 52 4.76 16.70 -12.48
C PRO A 52 4.35 15.23 -12.51
N ALA A 53 5.12 14.39 -11.82
CA ALA A 53 4.91 12.96 -11.78
C ALA A 53 5.04 12.44 -10.34
N ALA A 54 4.29 11.39 -10.03
CA ALA A 54 4.29 10.72 -8.75
C ALA A 54 4.51 9.22 -8.97
N VAL A 55 5.49 8.66 -8.27
CA VAL A 55 5.70 7.21 -8.23
C VAL A 55 4.63 6.55 -7.36
N HIS A 56 4.33 5.28 -7.64
CA HIS A 56 3.44 4.52 -6.76
C HIS A 56 4.20 4.14 -5.50
N LEU A 57 3.60 4.35 -4.32
CA LEU A 57 4.17 3.98 -3.03
C LEU A 57 3.90 2.53 -2.64
N TYR A 58 2.83 1.94 -3.19
CA TYR A 58 2.39 0.58 -2.85
C TYR A 58 2.27 -0.36 -4.05
N THR A 59 2.67 -1.61 -3.83
CA THR A 59 2.40 -2.76 -4.70
C THR A 59 1.75 -3.85 -3.86
N ASN A 60 0.58 -4.35 -4.28
CA ASN A 60 -0.19 -5.36 -3.55
C ASN A 60 -0.39 -5.02 -2.06
N GLY A 61 -0.70 -3.75 -1.76
CA GLY A 61 -0.93 -3.29 -0.39
C GLY A 61 0.32 -3.20 0.49
N ARG A 62 1.53 -3.31 -0.07
CA ARG A 62 2.79 -3.19 0.68
C ARG A 62 3.73 -2.15 0.10
N THR A 63 4.56 -1.57 0.97
CA THR A 63 5.58 -0.57 0.65
C THR A 63 6.91 -0.93 1.33
N GLN A 64 8.01 -0.45 0.75
CA GLN A 64 9.35 -0.47 1.38
C GLN A 64 9.77 0.92 1.86
N LEU A 65 8.84 1.87 1.87
CA LEU A 65 9.03 3.24 2.32
C LEU A 65 8.07 3.56 3.44
N LEU A 66 8.51 4.45 4.33
CA LEU A 66 7.65 5.29 5.16
C LEU A 66 7.59 6.68 4.52
N PRO A 67 6.55 6.99 3.72
CA PRO A 67 6.41 8.28 3.06
C PRO A 67 5.61 9.25 3.93
N MET A 68 6.17 10.43 4.19
CA MET A 68 5.54 11.53 4.91
C MET A 68 5.43 12.75 3.99
N ASP A 69 4.24 13.35 3.93
CA ASP A 69 3.94 14.53 3.11
C ASP A 69 3.57 15.72 3.99
N PHE A 70 4.34 16.79 3.95
CA PHE A 70 4.13 17.98 4.79
C PHE A 70 3.59 19.13 3.93
N ASP A 71 2.39 19.62 4.26
CA ASP A 71 1.68 20.65 3.50
C ASP A 71 1.66 21.99 4.24
N THR A 72 2.20 23.02 3.58
CA THR A 72 2.17 24.41 4.04
C THR A 72 0.76 24.95 4.30
N LYS A 73 -0.30 24.41 3.68
CA LYS A 73 -1.69 24.84 3.94
C LYS A 73 -2.13 24.55 5.38
N ARG A 74 -1.42 23.67 6.09
CA ARG A 74 -1.76 23.25 7.47
C ARG A 74 -1.10 24.11 8.55
N GLY A 75 -0.08 24.91 8.22
CA GLY A 75 0.65 25.69 9.24
C GLY A 75 1.68 26.70 8.73
N GLY A 76 1.78 26.91 7.42
CA GLY A 76 2.78 27.76 6.79
C GLY A 76 4.18 27.11 6.72
N GLN A 77 5.11 27.82 6.09
CA GLN A 77 6.46 27.29 5.81
C GLN A 77 7.25 26.98 7.08
N ALA A 78 7.22 27.88 8.07
CA ALA A 78 7.99 27.70 9.31
C ALA A 78 7.56 26.46 10.10
N ALA A 79 6.26 26.15 10.12
CA ALA A 79 5.74 24.94 10.75
C ALA A 79 6.16 23.67 10.00
N VAL A 80 6.10 23.70 8.65
CA VAL A 80 6.59 22.59 7.81
C VAL A 80 8.07 22.32 8.06
N ASP A 81 8.90 23.37 8.10
CA ASP A 81 10.33 23.21 8.34
C ASP A 81 10.63 22.64 9.72
N ALA A 82 9.89 23.06 10.76
CA ALA A 82 10.00 22.53 12.11
C ALA A 82 9.58 21.05 12.18
N ASP A 83 8.43 20.68 11.60
CA ASP A 83 7.93 19.31 11.60
C ASP A 83 8.85 18.37 10.81
N VAL A 84 9.36 18.81 9.65
CA VAL A 84 10.31 18.02 8.87
C VAL A 84 11.62 17.82 9.63
N ALA A 85 12.14 18.86 10.28
CA ALA A 85 13.34 18.74 11.10
C ALA A 85 13.13 17.74 12.26
N GLN A 86 11.97 17.79 12.91
CA GLN A 86 11.61 16.87 13.98
C GLN A 86 11.50 15.42 13.47
N ALA A 87 10.85 15.21 12.33
CA ALA A 87 10.72 13.90 11.71
C ALA A 87 12.08 13.31 11.31
N ILE A 88 12.95 14.12 10.70
CA ILE A 88 14.33 13.72 10.36
C ILE A 88 15.09 13.32 11.62
N ASN A 89 14.98 14.10 12.70
CA ASN A 89 15.64 13.80 13.96
C ASN A 89 15.18 12.44 14.53
N TRP A 90 13.88 12.16 14.57
CA TRP A 90 13.37 10.85 15.02
C TRP A 90 13.85 9.70 14.14
N VAL A 91 13.77 9.84 12.82
CA VAL A 91 14.25 8.81 11.89
C VAL A 91 15.74 8.54 12.11
N THR A 92 16.54 9.58 12.27
CA THR A 92 17.99 9.47 12.49
C THR A 92 18.31 8.81 13.83
N GLN A 93 17.57 9.13 14.89
CA GLN A 93 17.71 8.46 16.19
C GLN A 93 17.38 6.97 16.12
N CYS A 94 16.48 6.57 15.22
CA CYS A 94 16.20 5.17 14.91
C CYS A 94 17.21 4.52 13.95
N GLY A 95 18.26 5.25 13.52
CA GLY A 95 19.28 4.75 12.57
C GLY A 95 18.83 4.76 11.11
N GLY A 96 17.71 5.40 10.80
CA GLY A 96 17.19 5.51 9.44
C GLY A 96 17.86 6.62 8.63
N VAL A 97 17.64 6.57 7.31
CA VAL A 97 18.06 7.62 6.37
C VAL A 97 16.84 8.23 5.71
N THR A 98 16.97 9.48 5.25
CA THR A 98 15.87 10.22 4.64
C THR A 98 16.24 10.73 3.26
N VAL A 99 15.26 10.72 2.35
CA VAL A 99 15.29 11.44 1.08
C VAL A 99 14.19 12.49 1.15
N THR A 100 14.52 13.74 0.85
CA THR A 100 13.56 14.85 0.91
C THR A 100 13.64 15.69 -0.36
N ASP A 101 12.50 16.25 -0.75
CA ASP A 101 12.42 17.25 -1.80
C ASP A 101 12.07 18.63 -1.24
N ARG A 102 12.03 19.62 -2.14
CA ARG A 102 11.46 20.94 -1.88
C ARG A 102 10.51 21.29 -3.01
N SER A 103 9.22 21.38 -2.70
CA SER A 103 8.22 21.85 -3.64
C SER A 103 8.33 23.36 -3.84
N THR A 104 7.92 23.85 -5.01
CA THR A 104 7.76 25.29 -5.28
C THR A 104 6.64 25.91 -4.45
N SER A 105 5.70 25.11 -3.95
CA SER A 105 4.64 25.55 -3.03
C SER A 105 5.12 25.65 -1.57
N GLY A 106 6.33 25.21 -1.26
CA GLY A 106 6.87 25.15 0.10
C GLY A 106 6.58 23.84 0.86
N GLY A 107 5.67 23.01 0.34
CA GLY A 107 5.47 21.64 0.84
C GLY A 107 6.71 20.76 0.68
N ARG A 108 6.79 19.69 1.46
CA ARG A 108 7.95 18.79 1.46
C ARG A 108 7.54 17.34 1.64
N HIS A 109 8.08 16.48 0.80
CA HIS A 109 8.05 15.05 1.06
C HIS A 109 9.30 14.62 1.82
N LEU A 110 9.10 13.65 2.72
CA LEU A 110 10.15 12.93 3.41
C LEU A 110 9.92 11.43 3.17
N LEU A 111 10.80 10.82 2.39
CA LEU A 111 10.77 9.40 2.07
C LEU A 111 11.84 8.69 2.89
N VAL A 112 11.41 7.72 3.69
CA VAL A 112 12.30 6.95 4.55
C VAL A 112 12.30 5.50 4.07
N PRO A 113 13.39 5.02 3.44
CA PRO A 113 13.53 3.61 3.12
C PRO A 113 13.49 2.77 4.39
N LEU A 114 12.69 1.70 4.36
CA LEU A 114 12.76 0.66 5.38
C LEU A 114 14.05 -0.14 5.19
N ALA A 115 14.45 -0.89 6.22
CA ALA A 115 15.61 -1.75 6.13
C ALA A 115 15.48 -2.73 4.95
N ILE A 116 16.60 -3.06 4.30
CA ILE A 116 16.61 -3.94 3.12
C ILE A 116 15.89 -5.25 3.44
N GLY A 117 14.97 -5.66 2.55
CA GLY A 117 14.14 -6.85 2.72
C GLY A 117 12.92 -6.65 3.63
N THR A 118 12.73 -5.46 4.20
CA THR A 118 11.57 -5.13 5.03
C THR A 118 10.48 -4.47 4.19
N SER A 119 9.22 -4.81 4.47
CA SER A 119 8.06 -4.13 3.90
C SER A 119 6.95 -4.00 4.92
N ALA A 120 6.21 -2.90 4.86
CA ALA A 120 5.05 -2.64 5.69
C ALA A 120 3.77 -2.68 4.86
N SER A 121 2.66 -3.08 5.47
CA SER A 121 1.34 -3.00 4.84
C SER A 121 0.79 -1.57 4.86
N VAL A 122 -0.21 -1.30 4.00
CA VAL A 122 -0.95 -0.02 4.02
C VAL A 122 -1.55 0.23 5.40
N GLU A 123 -2.06 -0.80 6.07
CA GLU A 123 -2.67 -0.69 7.41
C GLU A 123 -1.64 -0.28 8.47
N GLU A 124 -0.46 -0.90 8.47
CA GLU A 124 0.65 -0.56 9.37
C GLU A 124 1.10 0.89 9.17
N ILE A 125 1.29 1.30 7.91
CA ILE A 125 1.67 2.68 7.58
C ILE A 125 0.55 3.66 7.94
N THR A 126 -0.70 3.33 7.67
CA THR A 126 -1.85 4.20 8.00
C THR A 126 -1.96 4.43 9.50
N LEU A 127 -1.78 3.39 10.31
CA LEU A 127 -1.77 3.52 11.76
C LEU A 127 -0.63 4.44 12.23
N LEU A 128 0.58 4.20 11.72
CA LEU A 128 1.74 5.03 12.06
C LEU A 128 1.57 6.48 11.63
N MET A 129 1.03 6.75 10.43
CA MET A 129 0.74 8.10 9.94
C MET A 129 -0.22 8.85 10.86
N ARG A 130 -1.26 8.19 11.38
CA ARG A 130 -2.19 8.80 12.34
C ARG A 130 -1.50 9.20 13.64
N LEU A 131 -0.62 8.35 14.16
CA LEU A 131 0.14 8.63 15.38
C LEU A 131 1.14 9.77 15.17
N LEU A 132 1.81 9.79 14.02
CA LEU A 132 2.74 10.86 13.65
C LEU A 132 2.02 12.20 13.45
N ALA A 133 0.85 12.21 12.81
CA ALA A 133 0.07 13.43 12.58
C ALA A 133 -0.40 14.09 13.89
N ALA A 134 -0.57 13.31 14.96
CA ALA A 134 -0.86 13.86 16.29
C ALA A 134 0.32 14.64 16.90
N ARG A 135 1.54 14.48 16.36
CA ARG A 135 2.76 15.14 16.83
C ARG A 135 3.40 16.07 15.79
N LEU A 136 3.02 15.94 14.52
CA LEU A 136 3.52 16.69 13.37
C LEU A 136 2.32 17.34 12.65
N PRO A 137 1.84 18.50 13.10
CA PRO A 137 0.57 19.07 12.65
C PRO A 137 0.48 19.37 11.14
N THR A 138 1.60 19.56 10.46
CA THR A 138 1.65 19.81 9.01
C THR A 138 1.66 18.54 8.15
N LEU A 139 1.72 17.36 8.76
CA LEU A 139 1.69 16.07 8.06
C LEU A 139 0.30 15.82 7.44
N ASP A 140 0.22 15.76 6.11
CA ASP A 140 -0.93 15.26 5.37
C ASP A 140 -0.86 13.73 5.24
N ILE A 141 -1.85 13.07 5.84
CA ILE A 141 -1.95 11.60 5.82
C ILE A 141 -2.71 11.08 4.59
N THR A 142 -3.33 11.97 3.81
CA THR A 142 -4.16 11.63 2.65
C THR A 142 -3.46 10.74 1.62
N PRO A 143 -2.19 10.99 1.24
CA PRO A 143 -1.47 10.14 0.29
C PRO A 143 -1.30 8.68 0.75
N ASN A 144 -1.39 8.43 2.06
CA ASN A 144 -1.23 7.12 2.69
C ASN A 144 -2.56 6.43 3.01
N SER A 145 -3.67 7.17 3.01
CA SER A 145 -4.96 6.67 3.51
C SER A 145 -5.89 6.12 2.43
N THR A 146 -5.41 5.88 1.21
CA THR A 146 -6.25 5.29 0.14
C THR A 146 -6.40 3.78 0.34
N HIS A 147 -7.29 3.42 1.25
CA HIS A 147 -7.89 2.09 1.33
C HIS A 147 -8.77 1.86 0.09
N HIS A 148 -8.20 1.21 -0.93
CA HIS A 148 -8.96 0.35 -1.84
C HIS A 148 -8.38 -1.07 -1.75
N CYS A 149 -8.10 -1.53 -0.53
CA CYS A 149 -7.95 -2.95 -0.28
C CYS A 149 -9.36 -3.51 -0.06
N HIS A 150 -10.05 -3.86 -1.14
CA HIS A 150 -10.96 -4.99 -1.02
C HIS A 150 -10.06 -6.20 -0.77
N PRO A 151 -10.30 -7.00 0.27
CA PRO A 151 -9.64 -8.30 0.36
C PRO A 151 -9.88 -9.02 -0.97
N PRO A 152 -8.88 -9.76 -1.52
CA PRO A 152 -9.20 -10.68 -2.60
C PRO A 152 -10.38 -11.51 -2.13
N ALA A 153 -11.47 -11.53 -2.90
CA ALA A 153 -12.53 -12.50 -2.66
C ALA A 153 -11.83 -13.85 -2.45
N PRO A 154 -12.22 -14.64 -1.43
CA PRO A 154 -11.62 -15.96 -1.24
C PRO A 154 -11.67 -16.63 -2.61
N ALA A 155 -10.50 -17.12 -3.07
CA ALA A 155 -10.43 -17.85 -4.31
C ALA A 155 -11.59 -18.84 -4.26
N LYS A 156 -12.53 -18.74 -5.21
CA LYS A 156 -13.55 -19.77 -5.34
C LYS A 156 -12.74 -21.02 -5.60
N THR A 157 -12.60 -21.85 -4.57
CA THR A 157 -12.14 -23.22 -4.74
C THR A 157 -13.16 -23.81 -5.69
N THR A 158 -12.83 -23.87 -6.98
CA THR A 158 -13.44 -24.83 -7.88
C THR A 158 -13.04 -26.18 -7.32
N HIS A 159 -13.80 -26.65 -6.33
CA HIS A 159 -13.95 -28.07 -6.13
C HIS A 159 -14.51 -28.58 -7.44
N ALA A 160 -13.71 -29.41 -8.12
CA ALA A 160 -14.25 -30.37 -9.06
C ALA A 160 -15.40 -31.10 -8.36
N PRO A 161 -16.52 -31.39 -9.04
CA PRO A 161 -17.61 -32.14 -8.42
C PRO A 161 -17.11 -33.55 -8.17
N ASP A 162 -16.78 -33.85 -6.91
CA ASP A 162 -16.60 -35.20 -6.43
C ASP A 162 -17.98 -35.75 -6.07
N SER A 163 -18.36 -36.80 -6.78
CA SER A 163 -19.32 -37.84 -6.43
C SER A 163 -20.70 -37.41 -5.91
N ALA A 164 -21.70 -37.59 -6.77
CA ALA A 164 -23.12 -37.50 -6.44
C ALA A 164 -23.49 -38.38 -5.24
N GLN A 165 -23.89 -37.74 -4.15
CA GLN A 165 -24.56 -38.39 -3.03
C GLN A 165 -26.02 -38.65 -3.45
N PRO A 166 -26.54 -39.88 -3.35
CA PRO A 166 -27.94 -40.15 -3.70
C PRO A 166 -28.88 -39.38 -2.76
N PRO A 167 -30.08 -38.99 -3.25
CA PRO A 167 -31.03 -38.21 -2.46
C PRO A 167 -31.46 -38.97 -1.19
N PRO A 168 -31.74 -38.26 -0.09
CA PRO A 168 -32.20 -38.89 1.14
C PRO A 168 -33.56 -39.58 0.92
N GLU A 169 -33.73 -40.77 1.52
CA GLU A 169 -34.98 -41.52 1.51
C GLU A 169 -36.15 -40.69 2.06
N PRO A 170 -37.35 -40.77 1.46
CA PRO A 170 -38.54 -40.16 2.00
C PRO A 170 -38.95 -40.83 3.32
N PRO A 171 -39.56 -40.09 4.27
CA PRO A 171 -39.97 -40.65 5.55
C PRO A 171 -40.99 -41.80 5.37
N PRO A 172 -40.99 -42.80 6.27
CA PRO A 172 -41.85 -43.97 6.15
C PRO A 172 -43.34 -43.59 6.23
N ASN A 173 -44.12 -44.13 5.29
CA ASN A 173 -45.57 -43.95 5.23
C ASN A 173 -46.25 -44.69 6.39
N PRO A 174 -47.02 -44.02 7.26
CA PRO A 174 -47.62 -44.64 8.46
C PRO A 174 -48.70 -45.69 8.18
N ASN A 175 -49.08 -45.93 6.91
CA ASN A 175 -50.15 -46.84 6.54
C ASN A 175 -49.69 -48.19 5.94
N HIS A 176 -48.43 -48.60 6.14
CA HIS A 176 -47.97 -49.91 5.68
C HIS A 176 -47.69 -50.86 6.86
N PRO A 177 -48.38 -52.02 6.95
CA PRO A 177 -48.13 -52.99 8.01
C PRO A 177 -46.78 -53.70 7.80
N PRO A 178 -46.04 -54.03 8.88
CA PRO A 178 -44.74 -54.68 8.75
C PRO A 178 -44.89 -56.13 8.25
N HIS A 179 -44.12 -56.48 7.21
CA HIS A 179 -43.92 -57.87 6.80
C HIS A 179 -42.84 -58.54 7.69
N PRO A 180 -42.94 -59.86 7.95
CA PRO A 180 -42.23 -60.52 9.04
C PRO A 180 -40.74 -60.74 8.78
N GLU A 181 -39.94 -60.56 9.83
CA GLU A 181 -38.49 -60.84 9.83
C GLU A 181 -38.17 -62.32 9.57
N PRO A 182 -37.20 -62.63 8.69
CA PRO A 182 -36.65 -63.97 8.56
C PRO A 182 -35.61 -64.28 9.66
N LYS A 183 -35.69 -65.49 10.21
CA LYS A 183 -34.83 -66.00 11.30
C LYS A 183 -33.35 -66.15 10.89
N PRO A 184 -32.40 -66.01 11.84
CA PRO A 184 -30.96 -66.05 11.55
C PRO A 184 -30.44 -67.46 11.27
N ASN A 185 -29.62 -67.59 10.23
CA ASN A 185 -28.80 -68.78 9.99
C ASN A 185 -27.58 -68.77 10.94
N GLN A 186 -27.44 -69.84 11.72
CA GLN A 186 -26.23 -70.14 12.48
C GLN A 186 -25.15 -70.68 11.53
N THR A 187 -23.89 -70.28 11.75
CA THR A 187 -22.73 -70.95 11.16
C THR A 187 -21.63 -71.03 12.20
N THR A 188 -21.43 -72.25 12.71
CA THR A 188 -20.14 -72.90 12.96
C THR A 188 -20.35 -74.39 12.73
#